data_AF-A0A8V5GRJ1-F1
#
_entry.id   AF-A0A8V5GRJ1-F1
#
_cell.length_a   1.000
_cell.length_b   1.000
_cell.length_c   1.000
_cell.angle_alpha   90.00
_cell.angle_beta   90.00
_cell.angle_gamma   90.00
#
_symmetry.space_group_name_H-M   'P 1'
#
loop_
_entity.id
_entity.type
_entity.pdbx_description
1 polymer ?
#
loop_
_entity_poly.entity_id
_entity_poly.type
_entity_poly.pdbx_seq_one_letter_code
_entity_poly.pdbx_strand_id
1 'polypeptide(L)'
;MKIPSVLKKLAFRGPYKGTAKKTKAHTVNLGPVPAEEDAEKVKYFLKCNFLAVVNDGIAPPQRILFPPEKIRMDWQQPLSVGVGLQNMGNTCYLNATLQCLTYTPPLANYMLSLEHSKSCQEKGFCMMCTLEAHINQALRLSKKAVKPMSVINGLRRTGKHFRYGRQEDAHEFLSFTVDALQKACLNGSTTYA
;
A
#
# COMPACT_ATOMS: atom_id res chain seq x y z
N MET A 1 17.59 -20.93 6.01
CA MET A 1 17.24 -19.53 5.71
C MET A 1 16.73 -18.89 7.01
N LYS A 2 17.51 -17.99 7.62
CA LYS A 2 17.21 -17.41 8.93
C LYS A 2 16.29 -16.20 8.77
N ILE A 3 15.07 -16.32 9.27
CA ILE A 3 14.11 -15.22 9.41
C ILE A 3 14.71 -14.19 10.39
N PRO A 4 14.87 -12.91 10.03
CA PRO A 4 15.41 -11.90 10.94
C PRO A 4 14.55 -11.76 12.20
N SER A 5 15.22 -11.63 13.33
CA SER A 5 14.74 -11.65 14.72
C SER A 5 13.75 -10.53 15.12
N VAL A 6 13.24 -9.74 14.17
CA VAL A 6 12.27 -8.67 14.40
C VAL A 6 10.82 -9.18 14.35
N LEU A 7 10.56 -10.31 13.66
CA LEU A 7 9.22 -10.90 13.54
C LEU A 7 8.81 -11.87 14.67
N LYS A 8 9.66 -12.13 15.66
CA LYS A 8 9.31 -12.99 16.80
C LYS A 8 8.48 -12.30 17.88
N LYS A 9 8.31 -10.97 17.84
CA LYS A 9 7.58 -10.21 18.89
C LYS A 9 6.12 -9.88 18.58
N LEU A 10 5.61 -10.28 17.42
CA LEU A 10 4.23 -9.98 17.00
C LEU A 10 3.31 -11.20 16.86
N ALA A 11 3.76 -12.41 17.19
CA ALA A 11 3.01 -13.64 16.86
C ALA A 11 2.48 -14.48 18.04
N PHE A 12 2.71 -14.12 19.31
CA PHE A 12 2.12 -14.88 20.44
C PHE A 12 1.59 -13.97 21.55
N ARG A 13 0.30 -13.66 21.49
CA ARG A 13 -0.54 -13.56 22.69
C ARG A 13 -1.84 -14.31 22.42
N GLY A 14 -1.98 -15.45 23.09
CA GLY A 14 -3.22 -16.23 23.17
C GLY A 14 -4.35 -15.48 23.88
N PRO A 15 -5.53 -16.13 24.04
CA PRO A 15 -6.79 -15.44 24.30
C PRO A 15 -6.88 -14.97 25.75
N TYR A 16 -7.11 -13.68 25.97
CA TYR A 16 -7.48 -13.16 27.28
C TYR A 16 -8.98 -12.90 27.34
N LYS A 17 -9.66 -13.68 28.20
CA LYS A 17 -10.95 -13.32 28.82
C LYS A 17 -10.67 -12.22 29.87
N GLY A 18 -11.46 -11.15 29.90
CA GLY A 18 -11.38 -10.18 31.00
C GLY A 18 -11.96 -8.79 30.70
N THR A 19 -13.17 -8.57 31.20
CA THR A 19 -13.82 -7.31 31.63
C THR A 19 -13.32 -5.96 31.09
N ALA A 20 -14.25 -5.23 30.45
CA ALA A 20 -14.09 -3.84 30.06
C ALA A 20 -13.72 -2.93 31.25
N LYS A 21 -12.55 -2.30 31.16
CA LYS A 21 -12.22 -1.10 31.94
C LYS A 21 -11.89 0.02 30.96
N LYS A 22 -12.57 1.16 31.10
CA LYS A 22 -12.31 2.40 30.37
C LYS A 22 -10.86 2.83 30.64
N THR A 23 -9.99 2.82 29.63
CA THR A 23 -8.64 3.39 29.73
C THR A 23 -8.53 4.65 28.90
N LYS A 24 -7.94 5.68 29.51
CA LYS A 24 -7.65 7.00 28.94
C LYS A 24 -6.81 6.88 27.67
N ALA A 25 -7.00 7.82 26.74
CA ALA A 25 -6.18 7.96 25.54
C ALA A 25 -4.70 8.07 25.96
N HIS A 26 -3.91 7.08 25.59
CA HIS A 26 -2.47 7.09 25.80
C HIS A 26 -1.85 7.79 24.59
N THR A 27 -1.50 9.06 24.76
CA THR A 27 -0.66 9.77 23.78
C THR A 27 0.74 9.17 23.87
N VAL A 28 1.17 8.47 22.83
CA VAL A 28 2.57 8.05 22.67
C VAL A 28 3.34 9.21 22.06
N ASN A 29 4.19 9.85 22.86
CA ASN A 29 5.20 10.79 22.37
C ASN A 29 6.32 9.97 21.72
N LEU A 30 6.33 9.93 20.38
CA LEU A 30 7.51 9.58 19.62
C LEU A 30 8.40 10.83 19.61
N GLY A 31 9.56 10.77 20.29
CA GLY A 31 10.54 11.85 20.27
C GLY A 31 11.01 12.18 18.84
N PRO A 32 11.71 13.31 18.64
CA PRO A 32 12.22 13.68 17.33
C PRO A 32 13.13 12.57 16.80
N VAL A 33 12.80 12.07 15.60
CA VAL A 33 13.67 11.18 14.83
C VAL A 33 14.92 11.99 14.48
N PRO A 34 16.15 11.48 14.71
CA PRO A 34 17.36 12.18 14.31
C PRO A 34 17.29 12.47 12.81
N ALA A 35 17.25 13.75 12.46
CA ALA A 35 17.32 14.20 11.09
C ALA A 35 18.80 14.28 10.68
N GLU A 36 19.07 13.91 9.43
CA GLU A 36 20.16 14.41 8.55
C GLU A 36 21.21 13.45 8.00
N GLU A 37 21.39 12.19 8.42
CA GLU A 37 22.45 11.32 7.83
C GLU A 37 22.03 10.29 6.76
N ASP A 38 20.74 10.11 6.49
CA ASP A 38 20.26 8.99 5.64
C ASP A 38 19.70 9.41 4.26
N ALA A 39 19.42 10.69 4.03
CA ALA A 39 18.85 11.16 2.76
C ALA A 39 19.80 10.94 1.57
N GLU A 40 21.11 11.08 1.79
CA GLU A 40 22.13 10.93 0.75
C GLU A 40 22.40 9.46 0.41
N LYS A 41 22.35 8.56 1.41
CA LYS A 41 22.40 7.11 1.20
C LYS A 41 21.15 6.58 0.50
N VAL A 42 19.97 7.11 0.82
CA VAL A 42 18.71 6.76 0.11
C VAL A 42 18.76 7.26 -1.34
N LYS A 43 19.27 8.47 -1.58
CA LYS A 43 19.48 9.01 -2.92
C LYS A 43 20.50 8.19 -3.71
N TYR A 44 21.59 7.77 -3.07
CA TYR A 44 22.60 6.88 -3.65
C TYR A 44 22.02 5.50 -3.93
N PHE A 45 21.23 4.92 -3.02
CA PHE A 45 20.57 3.62 -3.20
C PHE A 45 19.52 3.65 -4.31
N LEU A 46 18.70 4.70 -4.41
CA LEU A 46 17.79 4.94 -5.53
C LEU A 46 18.55 5.13 -6.84
N LYS A 47 19.65 5.89 -6.83
CA LYS A 47 20.49 6.13 -8.00
C LYS A 47 21.22 4.87 -8.44
N CYS A 48 21.70 4.04 -7.52
CA CYS A 48 22.31 2.75 -7.78
C CYS A 48 21.30 1.72 -8.28
N ASN A 49 20.09 1.66 -7.71
CA ASN A 49 19.03 0.79 -8.24
C ASN A 49 18.52 1.26 -9.60
N PHE A 50 18.43 2.57 -9.83
CA PHE A 50 18.08 3.10 -11.15
C PHE A 50 19.18 2.82 -12.18
N LEU A 51 20.45 3.10 -11.86
CA LEU A 51 21.58 2.77 -12.73
C LEU A 51 21.72 1.24 -12.94
N ALA A 52 21.37 0.42 -11.96
CA ALA A 52 21.33 -1.03 -12.10
C ALA A 52 20.20 -1.51 -13.02
N VAL A 53 19.02 -0.87 -13.00
CA VAL A 53 17.93 -1.11 -13.97
C VAL A 53 18.32 -0.72 -15.40
N VAL A 54 19.31 0.17 -15.58
CA VAL A 54 19.78 0.60 -16.90
C VAL A 54 20.97 -0.23 -17.40
N ASN A 55 21.62 -1.03 -16.54
CA ASN A 55 22.88 -1.74 -16.86
C ASN A 55 22.77 -3.27 -16.89
N ASP A 56 21.56 -3.82 -17.01
CA ASP A 56 21.28 -5.27 -17.09
C ASP A 56 21.17 -5.79 -18.54
N GLY A 57 21.45 -4.94 -19.53
CA GLY A 57 21.31 -5.26 -20.95
C GLY A 57 19.87 -5.18 -21.48
N ILE A 58 18.92 -4.71 -20.66
CA ILE A 58 17.55 -4.41 -21.09
C ILE A 58 17.54 -3.02 -21.75
N ALA A 59 16.85 -2.89 -22.89
CA ALA A 59 16.70 -1.60 -23.56
C ALA A 59 16.00 -0.59 -22.64
N PRO A 60 16.41 0.70 -22.65
CA PRO A 60 15.81 1.70 -21.79
C PRO A 60 14.29 1.79 -22.03
N PRO A 61 13.49 2.01 -20.96
CA PRO A 61 12.05 2.03 -21.08
C PRO A 61 11.60 3.19 -21.99
N GLN A 62 10.65 2.93 -22.88
CA GLN A 62 10.09 3.95 -23.79
C GLN A 62 9.39 5.08 -23.04
N ARG A 63 8.89 4.81 -21.82
CA ARG A 63 8.20 5.78 -20.99
C ARG A 63 8.48 5.53 -19.52
N ILE A 64 8.82 6.59 -18.79
CA ILE A 64 8.94 6.58 -17.34
C ILE A 64 7.64 7.12 -16.76
N LEU A 65 6.84 6.26 -16.10
CA LEU A 65 5.56 6.65 -15.51
C LEU A 65 5.73 7.48 -14.23
N PHE A 66 6.72 7.11 -13.42
CA PHE A 66 7.03 7.76 -12.15
C PHE A 66 8.52 8.11 -12.12
N PRO A 67 8.92 9.37 -12.39
CA PRO A 67 10.31 9.78 -12.34
C PRO A 67 10.91 9.51 -10.95
N PRO A 68 12.07 8.82 -10.84
CA PRO A 68 12.67 8.47 -9.55
C PRO A 68 12.88 9.67 -8.62
N GLU A 69 13.16 10.84 -9.17
CA GLU A 69 13.38 12.09 -8.42
C GLU A 69 12.10 12.57 -7.73
N LYS A 70 10.93 12.16 -8.24
CA LYS A 70 9.63 12.47 -7.66
C LYS A 70 9.17 11.41 -6.65
N ILE A 71 9.85 10.27 -6.57
CA ILE A 71 9.53 9.19 -5.62
C ILE A 71 10.18 9.51 -4.27
N ARG A 72 9.36 9.66 -3.24
CA ARG A 72 9.82 9.91 -1.86
C ARG A 72 9.68 8.63 -1.05
N MET A 73 10.80 8.12 -0.56
CA MET A 73 10.88 6.87 0.21
C MET A 73 10.36 7.01 1.65
N ASP A 74 10.29 8.24 2.15
CA ASP A 74 9.80 8.57 3.48
C ASP A 74 8.41 9.21 3.42
N TRP A 75 7.73 9.24 4.57
CA TRP A 75 6.45 9.95 4.72
C TRP A 75 6.67 11.45 4.52
N GLN A 76 5.95 12.06 3.58
CA GLN A 76 6.05 13.51 3.34
C GLN A 76 5.44 14.35 4.46
N GLN A 77 4.55 13.76 5.25
CA GLN A 77 3.87 14.41 6.36
C GLN A 77 3.67 13.42 7.51
N PRO A 78 3.76 13.88 8.77
CA PRO A 78 3.40 13.05 9.91
C PRO A 78 1.91 12.69 9.82
N LEU A 79 1.61 11.39 9.89
CA LEU A 79 0.26 10.85 9.92
C LEU A 79 0.07 10.03 11.19
N SER A 80 -1.09 10.16 11.81
CA SER A 80 -1.51 9.23 12.85
C SER A 80 -1.64 7.82 12.27
N VAL A 81 -1.47 6.80 13.12
CA VAL A 81 -1.80 5.42 12.75
C VAL A 81 -3.24 5.38 12.23
N GLY A 82 -3.39 4.90 11.00
CA GLY A 82 -4.68 4.76 10.35
C GLY A 82 -5.58 3.72 11.01
N VAL A 83 -6.86 3.75 10.66
CA VAL A 83 -7.83 2.78 11.16
C VAL A 83 -7.60 1.39 10.57
N GLY A 84 -7.96 0.36 11.34
CA GLY A 84 -7.95 -1.03 10.86
C GLY A 84 -9.04 -1.33 9.84
N LEU A 85 -9.03 -2.55 9.32
CA LEU A 85 -10.03 -3.04 8.36
C LEU A 85 -10.96 -4.06 9.00
N GLN A 86 -12.24 -3.97 8.70
CA GLN A 86 -13.21 -4.95 9.14
C GLN A 86 -13.04 -6.24 8.33
N ASN A 87 -12.97 -7.38 9.00
CA ASN A 87 -12.98 -8.68 8.34
C ASN A 87 -14.41 -9.01 7.91
N MET A 88 -14.65 -9.10 6.61
CA MET A 88 -15.94 -9.33 5.97
C MET A 88 -16.11 -10.81 5.55
N GLY A 89 -15.72 -11.74 6.42
CA GLY A 89 -15.79 -13.18 6.14
C GLY A 89 -14.64 -13.68 5.25
N ASN A 90 -13.64 -14.29 5.87
CA ASN A 90 -12.43 -14.82 5.21
C ASN A 90 -11.62 -13.81 4.39
N THR A 91 -11.79 -12.51 4.62
CA THR A 91 -11.05 -11.43 3.92
C THR A 91 -9.74 -11.02 4.60
N CYS A 92 -9.21 -11.80 5.55
CA CYS A 92 -8.00 -11.44 6.29
C CYS A 92 -6.75 -11.36 5.41
N TYR A 93 -6.64 -12.20 4.38
CA TYR A 93 -5.55 -12.15 3.39
C TYR A 93 -5.53 -10.79 2.68
N LEU A 94 -6.69 -10.34 2.19
CA LEU A 94 -6.88 -9.04 1.55
C LEU A 94 -6.58 -7.90 2.52
N ASN A 95 -7.10 -7.98 3.75
CA ASN A 95 -6.89 -6.94 4.75
C ASN A 95 -5.40 -6.78 5.10
N ALA A 96 -4.68 -7.89 5.27
CA ALA A 96 -3.24 -7.86 5.52
C ALA A 96 -2.49 -7.21 4.35
N THR A 97 -2.77 -7.63 3.11
CA THR A 97 -2.16 -7.06 1.91
C THR A 97 -2.43 -5.56 1.75
N LEU A 98 -3.69 -5.12 1.93
CA LEU A 98 -4.04 -3.71 1.83
C LEU A 98 -3.34 -2.86 2.90
N GLN A 99 -3.20 -3.36 4.12
CA GLN A 99 -2.48 -2.66 5.18
C GLN A 99 -0.98 -2.54 4.85
N CYS A 100 -0.34 -3.60 4.34
CA CYS A 100 1.05 -3.53 3.87
C CYS A 100 1.24 -2.46 2.78
N LEU A 101 0.34 -2.41 1.79
CA LEU A 101 0.38 -1.38 0.74
C LEU A 101 0.12 0.03 1.30
N THR A 102 -0.84 0.17 2.22
CA THR A 102 -1.20 1.45 2.85
C THR A 102 -0.03 2.07 3.61
N TYR A 103 0.84 1.25 4.22
CA TYR A 103 2.00 1.72 4.97
C TYR A 103 3.32 1.66 4.19
N THR A 104 3.25 1.61 2.86
CA THR A 104 4.42 1.78 1.99
C THR A 104 4.54 3.27 1.60
N PRO A 105 5.48 4.06 2.16
CA PRO A 105 5.44 5.52 2.07
C PRO A 105 5.43 6.07 0.63
N PRO A 106 6.25 5.59 -0.33
CA PRO A 106 6.15 6.03 -1.72
C PRO A 106 4.75 5.92 -2.31
N LEU A 107 4.12 4.76 -2.11
CA LEU A 107 2.79 4.48 -2.62
C LEU A 107 1.74 5.33 -1.90
N ALA A 108 1.80 5.39 -0.58
CA ALA A 108 0.89 6.18 0.23
C ALA A 108 0.96 7.68 -0.13
N ASN A 109 2.16 8.23 -0.27
CA ASN A 109 2.37 9.62 -0.68
C ASN A 109 1.69 9.91 -2.02
N TYR A 110 1.84 9.03 -3.01
CA TYR A 110 1.19 9.18 -4.31
C TYR A 110 -0.34 9.06 -4.19
N MET A 111 -0.83 8.06 -3.47
CA MET A 111 -2.28 7.84 -3.30
C MET A 111 -2.96 8.98 -2.52
N LEU A 112 -2.22 9.66 -1.64
CA LEU A 112 -2.71 10.81 -0.89
C LEU A 112 -2.68 12.13 -1.67
N SER A 113 -2.01 12.20 -2.82
CA SER A 113 -2.02 13.38 -3.72
C SER A 113 -3.29 13.46 -4.58
N LEU A 114 -4.01 12.33 -4.69
CA LEU A 114 -5.22 12.16 -5.50
C LEU A 114 -4.99 12.43 -7.00
N GLU A 115 -3.75 12.29 -7.48
CA GLU A 115 -3.39 12.58 -8.87
C GLU A 115 -3.99 11.57 -9.86
N HIS A 116 -4.08 10.30 -9.47
CA HIS A 116 -4.58 9.27 -10.38
C HIS A 116 -6.07 9.45 -10.64
N SER A 117 -6.89 9.59 -9.59
CA SER A 117 -8.35 9.76 -9.79
C SER A 117 -8.73 11.00 -10.59
N LYS A 118 -7.93 12.08 -10.54
CA LYS A 118 -8.15 13.29 -11.34
C LYS A 118 -7.94 13.10 -12.84
N SER A 119 -7.09 12.13 -13.22
CA SER A 119 -6.68 11.91 -14.62
C SER A 119 -7.20 10.59 -15.20
N CYS A 120 -7.67 9.68 -14.36
CA CYS A 120 -8.16 8.36 -14.76
C CYS A 120 -9.40 8.45 -15.67
N GLN A 121 -9.34 7.78 -16.82
CA GLN A 121 -10.44 7.68 -17.79
C GLN A 121 -11.09 6.28 -17.83
N GLU A 122 -10.63 5.36 -16.98
CA GLU A 122 -11.12 3.98 -16.96
C GLU A 122 -12.59 3.94 -16.53
N LYS A 123 -13.45 3.41 -17.40
CA LYS A 123 -14.88 3.28 -17.12
C LYS A 123 -15.13 1.96 -16.39
N GLY A 124 -15.23 2.03 -15.07
CA GLY A 124 -15.60 0.89 -14.23
C GLY A 124 -14.60 0.64 -13.12
N PHE A 125 -13.88 -0.49 -13.19
CA PHE A 125 -12.93 -0.88 -12.15
C PHE A 125 -11.51 -0.45 -12.50
N CYS A 126 -11.00 0.53 -11.76
CA CYS A 126 -9.58 0.88 -11.75
C CYS A 126 -8.99 0.54 -10.37
N MET A 127 -7.95 -0.29 -10.35
CA MET A 127 -7.30 -0.68 -9.10
C MET A 127 -6.58 0.50 -8.44
N MET A 128 -5.95 1.39 -9.23
CA MET A 128 -5.31 2.60 -8.70
C MET A 128 -6.33 3.52 -8.01
N CYS A 129 -7.46 3.83 -8.66
CA CYS A 129 -8.55 4.59 -8.01
C CYS A 129 -9.07 3.91 -6.74
N THR A 130 -9.20 2.58 -6.78
CA THR A 130 -9.71 1.79 -5.64
C THR A 130 -8.75 1.88 -4.44
N LEU A 131 -7.44 1.73 -4.68
CA LEU A 131 -6.43 1.81 -3.64
C LEU A 131 -6.25 3.25 -3.14
N GLU A 132 -6.32 4.23 -4.03
CA GLU A 132 -6.28 5.65 -3.69
C GLU A 132 -7.37 6.03 -2.69
N ALA A 133 -8.62 5.68 -3.02
CA ALA A 133 -9.76 5.90 -2.13
C ALA A 133 -9.61 5.15 -0.80
N HIS A 134 -9.12 3.91 -0.83
CA HIS A 134 -8.87 3.11 0.37
C HIS A 134 -7.87 3.77 1.32
N ILE A 135 -6.70 4.16 0.81
CA ILE A 135 -5.62 4.74 1.61
C ILE A 135 -6.06 6.09 2.19
N ASN A 136 -6.72 6.93 1.38
CA ASN A 136 -7.25 8.21 1.88
C ASN A 136 -8.29 7.98 2.98
N GLN A 137 -9.18 6.99 2.81
CA GLN A 137 -10.18 6.65 3.82
C GLN A 137 -9.54 6.12 5.11
N ALA A 138 -8.54 5.24 5.01
CA ALA A 138 -7.90 4.60 6.15
C ALA A 138 -6.98 5.54 6.94
N LEU A 139 -6.26 6.44 6.26
CA LEU A 139 -5.28 7.32 6.90
C LEU A 139 -5.83 8.70 7.28
N ARG A 140 -6.85 9.23 6.59
CA ARG A 140 -7.32 10.62 6.78
C ARG A 140 -8.79 10.76 7.17
N LEU A 141 -9.67 9.98 6.56
CA LEU A 141 -11.12 10.31 6.61
C LEU A 141 -11.89 9.53 7.69
N SER A 142 -11.53 8.27 7.94
CA SER A 142 -12.31 7.41 8.83
C SER A 142 -11.81 7.43 10.27
N LYS A 143 -12.74 7.44 11.21
CA LYS A 143 -12.50 7.24 12.66
C LYS A 143 -12.82 5.82 13.12
N LYS A 144 -13.36 4.97 12.22
CA LYS A 144 -13.78 3.59 12.49
C LYS A 144 -13.13 2.65 11.50
N ALA A 145 -13.12 1.36 11.83
CA ALA A 145 -12.59 0.35 10.92
C ALA A 145 -13.26 0.43 9.53
N VAL A 146 -12.47 0.41 8.47
CA VAL A 146 -12.93 0.53 7.08
C VAL A 146 -13.38 -0.84 6.57
N LYS A 147 -14.50 -0.87 5.84
CA LYS A 147 -14.93 -2.04 5.07
C LYS A 147 -14.40 -1.89 3.63
N PRO A 148 -13.46 -2.73 3.15
CA PRO A 148 -12.85 -2.58 1.83
C PRO A 148 -13.76 -3.09 0.70
N MET A 149 -15.02 -2.62 0.66
CA MET A 149 -16.04 -3.13 -0.25
C MET A 149 -15.68 -2.93 -1.72
N SER A 150 -15.03 -1.83 -2.08
CA SER A 150 -14.60 -1.58 -3.47
C SER A 150 -13.57 -2.61 -3.95
N VAL A 151 -12.65 -3.02 -3.07
CA VAL A 151 -11.67 -4.09 -3.38
C VAL A 151 -12.36 -5.44 -3.43
N ILE A 152 -13.25 -5.73 -2.47
CA ILE A 152 -14.03 -6.99 -2.42
C ILE A 152 -14.88 -7.17 -3.70
N ASN A 153 -15.61 -6.13 -4.11
CA ASN A 153 -16.43 -6.15 -5.32
C ASN A 153 -15.57 -6.27 -6.59
N GLY A 154 -14.32 -5.79 -6.52
CA GLY A 154 -13.32 -5.87 -7.58
C GLY A 154 -12.52 -7.18 -7.65
N LEU A 155 -12.69 -8.12 -6.70
CA LEU A 155 -11.82 -9.32 -6.59
C LEU A 155 -11.62 -10.07 -7.91
N ARG A 156 -12.70 -10.31 -8.66
CA ARG A 156 -12.64 -11.02 -9.95
C ARG A 156 -11.95 -10.23 -11.06
N ARG A 157 -11.91 -8.89 -10.94
CA ARG A 157 -11.17 -8.00 -11.85
C ARG A 157 -9.68 -7.99 -11.51
N THR A 158 -9.34 -8.12 -10.23
CA THR A 158 -7.96 -8.29 -9.76
C THR A 158 -7.39 -9.65 -10.19
N GLY A 159 -8.14 -10.72 -9.96
CA GLY A 159 -7.77 -12.09 -10.36
C GLY A 159 -9.01 -12.93 -10.61
N LYS A 160 -9.08 -13.59 -11.77
CA LYS A 160 -10.31 -14.30 -12.21
C LYS A 160 -10.75 -15.43 -11.27
N HIS A 161 -9.82 -16.02 -10.51
CA HIS A 161 -10.12 -17.13 -9.60
C HIS A 161 -10.59 -16.67 -8.22
N PHE A 162 -10.26 -15.46 -7.78
CA PHE A 162 -10.67 -14.97 -6.45
C PHE A 162 -12.19 -14.95 -6.28
N ARG A 163 -12.66 -15.36 -5.10
CA ARG A 163 -14.07 -15.35 -4.73
C ARG A 163 -14.25 -14.74 -3.34
N TYR A 164 -15.24 -13.87 -3.21
CA TYR A 164 -15.65 -13.39 -1.90
C TYR A 164 -16.07 -14.56 -0.99
N GLY A 165 -15.70 -14.49 0.28
CA GLY A 165 -16.02 -15.50 1.30
C GLY A 165 -15.06 -16.70 1.33
N ARG A 166 -14.12 -16.82 0.39
CA ARG A 166 -13.05 -17.83 0.43
C ARG A 166 -11.79 -17.28 1.07
N GLN A 167 -11.05 -18.14 1.77
CA GLN A 167 -9.66 -17.85 2.12
C GLN A 167 -8.81 -18.05 0.87
N GLU A 168 -7.82 -17.17 0.70
CA GLU A 168 -6.91 -17.16 -0.45
C GLU A 168 -5.50 -16.88 0.08
N ASP A 169 -4.48 -17.13 -0.74
CA ASP A 169 -3.10 -16.80 -0.41
C ASP A 169 -2.88 -15.26 -0.50
N ALA A 170 -2.34 -14.67 0.57
CA ALA A 170 -2.13 -13.21 0.65
C ALA A 170 -1.04 -12.71 -0.30
N HIS A 171 -0.01 -13.52 -0.54
CA HIS A 171 1.05 -13.21 -1.48
C HIS A 171 0.51 -13.27 -2.92
N GLU A 172 -0.28 -14.29 -3.26
CA GLU A 172 -0.94 -14.35 -4.57
C GLU A 172 -1.84 -13.13 -4.78
N PHE A 173 -2.68 -12.79 -3.79
CA PHE A 173 -3.51 -11.60 -3.86
C PHE A 173 -2.70 -10.31 -4.02
N LEU A 174 -1.55 -10.18 -3.36
CA LEU A 174 -0.64 -9.05 -3.52
C LEU A 174 -0.10 -8.97 -4.95
N SER A 175 0.40 -10.07 -5.52
CA SER A 175 0.93 -10.11 -6.89
C SER A 175 -0.12 -9.65 -7.91
N PHE A 176 -1.34 -10.20 -7.85
CA PHE A 176 -2.42 -9.78 -8.75
C PHE A 176 -2.84 -8.32 -8.53
N THR A 177 -2.77 -7.82 -7.29
CA THR A 177 -3.06 -6.42 -6.99
C THR A 177 -2.01 -5.50 -7.61
N VAL A 178 -0.72 -5.81 -7.48
CA VAL A 178 0.37 -5.04 -8.09
C VAL A 178 0.26 -5.05 -9.62
N ASP A 179 -0.03 -6.20 -10.22
CA ASP A 179 -0.28 -6.30 -11.66
C ASP A 179 -1.45 -5.42 -12.11
N ALA A 180 -2.53 -5.38 -11.33
CA ALA A 180 -3.70 -4.54 -11.62
C ALA A 180 -3.39 -3.05 -11.45
N LEU A 181 -2.55 -2.66 -10.48
CA LEU A 181 -2.05 -1.29 -10.33
C LEU A 181 -1.21 -0.89 -11.55
N GLN A 182 -0.28 -1.74 -11.96
CA GLN A 182 0.58 -1.49 -13.13
C GLN A 182 -0.25 -1.33 -14.42
N LYS A 183 -1.23 -2.22 -14.66
CA LYS A 183 -2.15 -2.12 -15.80
C LYS A 183 -2.93 -0.81 -15.79
N ALA A 184 -3.43 -0.38 -14.63
CA ALA A 184 -4.15 0.89 -14.52
C ALA A 184 -3.27 2.11 -14.87
N CYS A 185 -1.98 2.10 -14.50
CA CYS A 185 -1.04 3.16 -14.88
C CYS A 185 -0.72 3.16 -16.39
N LEU A 186 -0.68 1.98 -17.01
CA LEU A 186 -0.39 1.82 -18.45
C LEU A 186 -1.61 2.11 -19.33
N ASN A 187 -2.83 1.76 -18.91
CA ASN A 187 -4.04 2.02 -19.68
C ASN A 187 -4.39 3.52 -19.75
N GLY A 188 -4.04 4.31 -18.73
CA GLY A 188 -4.15 5.77 -18.78
C GLY A 188 -3.11 6.45 -19.70
N SER A 189 -2.20 5.67 -20.29
CA SER A 189 -1.09 6.16 -21.11
C SER A 189 -1.33 6.04 -22.61
N THR A 190 -2.37 5.31 -23.05
CA THR A 190 -2.77 5.17 -24.46
C THR A 190 -3.77 6.26 -24.85
N THR A 191 -3.29 7.49 -24.98
CA THR A 191 -3.94 8.51 -25.80
C THR A 191 -2.93 9.00 -26.85
N TYR A 192 -3.26 8.71 -28.11
CA TYR A 192 -2.64 9.15 -29.36
C TYR A 192 -1.35 8.44 -29.82
N ALA A 193 -1.54 7.48 -30.73
CA ALA A 193 -0.82 7.40 -31.99
C ALA A 193 -1.86 7.31 -33.11
#